data_AF-A0A7I0K2Y3-F1
#
_entry.id   AF-A0A7I0K2Y3-F1
#
_cell.length_a   1.000
_cell.length_b   1.000
_cell.length_c   1.000
_cell.angle_alpha   90.00
_cell.angle_beta   90.00
_cell.angle_gamma   90.00
#
_symmetry.space_group_name_H-M   'P 1'
#
loop_
_entity.id
_entity.type
_entity.pdbx_description
1 polymer ?
#
loop_
_entity_poly.entity_id
_entity_poly.type
_entity_poly.pdbx_seq_one_letter_code
_entity_poly.pdbx_strand_id
1 'polypeptide(L)'
;MTDIGAGATPSLIRASLSRTGKWAGSVAFIGGAVSDILNPLAPFAAYIALVASIAAVIIAIAIVLRLVLAAKALPALVFATSAAAVAGGVYAVQKETSSQNGIIAGLVPAVAQLQKSMGIVAEKVARIEQTVTQTQKTVEEVKKSTDTAAQKTDQIASNQQRQTVQGAETQKTVEAVKQTTETLAAGQQQQVAQAEKLQATTEQIAASIDTIAKGFATLAAQGGAIAEPKRPDEFYHNARVYELSGDMLNARRSYLAFAGFDVDAIDPYTRFATLLRVQDGKAGAREVFGALADKGKALSIKLVHIMQFDDAQRLDKLSAFISANPDFAPAYYLEAQEFSEDRLGSQTLADKRSEAQALTKFVSYEKDGGLLKYFVDQTQLADWLDRSRSRLAALGDVLDPARFVPSLTPMRSNQGWSMTISLPEPATAISWRLGDTGPFTDTGPLALNDQRTGKPMPNPSFELPDSTAATTIAIKYIDIRGREAGPFDIRFDPDAALQQGNKQILDQFWTSWIAFDASGNHGLVYFTQMLSYRCAIKEVRYSLNGAVLDKALAMPPCNAKDPYAIPDDFQPYFKVADSVKSMSVQVTYTDGTKSPVREYKRQ
;
A
#
# COMPACT_ATOMS: atom_id res chain seq x y z
N MET A 1 27.49 -16.38 -85.32
CA MET A 1 26.06 -16.74 -85.25
C MET A 1 25.51 -16.00 -84.04
N THR A 2 24.88 -14.83 -84.21
CA THR A 2 23.49 -14.60 -84.70
C THR A 2 22.46 -14.93 -83.60
N ASP A 3 21.54 -14.04 -83.19
CA ASP A 3 21.31 -12.66 -83.68
C ASP A 3 20.60 -11.76 -82.64
N ILE A 4 20.36 -10.50 -83.03
CA ILE A 4 19.65 -9.45 -82.28
C ILE A 4 18.13 -9.67 -82.35
N GLY A 5 17.36 -9.34 -81.30
CA GLY A 5 15.89 -9.21 -81.45
C GLY A 5 15.07 -8.93 -80.17
N ALA A 6 14.54 -7.70 -80.09
CA ALA A 6 13.30 -7.25 -79.42
C ALA A 6 12.79 -7.87 -78.10
N GLY A 7 12.36 -7.02 -77.16
CA GLY A 7 11.65 -7.42 -75.94
C GLY A 7 10.12 -7.28 -76.01
N ALA A 8 9.42 -7.96 -75.11
CA ALA A 8 8.00 -7.74 -74.81
C ALA A 8 7.70 -8.07 -73.34
N THR A 9 6.82 -7.31 -72.69
CA THR A 9 6.43 -7.49 -71.28
C THR A 9 5.46 -8.67 -71.09
N PRO A 10 5.76 -9.66 -70.23
CA PRO A 10 4.79 -10.67 -69.82
C PRO A 10 3.66 -10.02 -69.00
N SER A 11 2.40 -10.25 -69.40
CA SER A 11 1.25 -9.60 -68.77
C SER A 11 0.96 -10.13 -67.36
N LEU A 12 0.47 -9.23 -66.50
CA LEU A 12 0.19 -9.47 -65.06
C LEU A 12 -0.81 -10.62 -64.78
N ILE A 13 -1.51 -11.11 -65.81
CA ILE A 13 -2.58 -12.12 -65.69
C ILE A 13 -2.02 -13.51 -65.38
N ARG A 14 -0.79 -13.86 -65.80
CA ARG A 14 -0.20 -15.18 -65.50
C ARG A 14 0.45 -15.26 -64.12
N ALA A 15 0.67 -14.12 -63.45
CA ALA A 15 1.28 -14.06 -62.11
C ALA A 15 0.27 -14.13 -60.95
N SER A 16 -1.01 -13.83 -61.19
CA SER A 16 -2.08 -13.93 -60.18
C SER A 16 -2.58 -15.37 -59.98
N LEU A 17 -2.65 -16.15 -61.07
CA LEU A 17 -3.24 -17.51 -61.06
C LEU A 17 -2.40 -18.57 -60.33
N SER A 18 -1.11 -18.35 -60.11
CA SER A 18 -0.25 -19.26 -59.34
C SER A 18 -0.31 -19.05 -57.81
N ARG A 19 -0.93 -17.96 -57.33
CA ARG A 19 -1.16 -17.72 -55.89
C ARG A 19 -2.58 -18.01 -55.41
N THR A 20 -3.55 -18.16 -56.32
CA THR A 20 -4.96 -18.44 -55.98
C THR A 20 -5.29 -19.92 -55.79
N GLY A 21 -4.42 -20.84 -56.24
CA GLY A 21 -4.63 -22.29 -56.15
C GLY A 21 -4.75 -22.88 -54.72
N LYS A 22 -4.51 -22.10 -53.66
CA LYS A 22 -4.66 -22.55 -52.26
C LYS A 22 -6.05 -22.35 -51.64
N TRP A 23 -6.99 -21.71 -52.34
CA TRP A 23 -8.38 -21.52 -51.84
C TRP A 23 -9.41 -22.43 -52.52
N ALA A 24 -9.10 -23.01 -53.70
CA ALA A 24 -10.03 -23.88 -54.42
C ALA A 24 -10.39 -25.17 -53.65
N GLY A 25 -9.44 -25.73 -52.89
CA GLY A 25 -9.68 -26.92 -52.06
C GLY A 25 -10.64 -26.70 -50.89
N SER A 26 -10.79 -25.46 -50.42
CA SER A 26 -11.68 -25.13 -49.29
C SER A 26 -13.13 -24.96 -49.72
N VAL A 27 -13.39 -24.50 -50.95
CA VAL A 27 -14.75 -24.26 -51.45
C VAL A 27 -15.53 -25.57 -51.67
N ALA A 28 -14.84 -26.64 -52.09
CA ALA A 28 -15.45 -27.97 -52.23
C ALA A 28 -15.86 -28.60 -50.88
N PHE A 29 -15.16 -28.28 -49.78
CA PHE A 29 -15.47 -28.80 -48.45
C PHE A 29 -16.64 -28.05 -47.77
N ILE A 30 -16.85 -26.78 -48.12
CA ILE A 30 -17.94 -25.95 -47.59
C ILE A 30 -19.32 -26.42 -48.10
N GLY A 31 -19.39 -27.01 -49.30
CA GLY A 31 -20.65 -27.46 -49.91
C GLY A 31 -21.46 -28.48 -49.09
N GLY A 32 -20.82 -29.25 -48.19
CA GLY A 32 -21.50 -30.20 -47.31
C GLY A 32 -21.95 -29.63 -45.96
N ALA A 33 -21.41 -28.48 -45.52
CA ALA A 33 -21.62 -27.94 -44.17
C ALA A 33 -22.59 -26.74 -44.12
N VAL A 34 -23.08 -26.28 -45.29
CA VAL A 34 -23.88 -25.05 -45.42
C VAL A 34 -25.37 -25.21 -45.10
N SER A 35 -25.90 -26.44 -45.11
CA SER A 35 -27.29 -26.76 -44.71
C SER A 35 -27.62 -26.20 -43.33
N ASP A 36 -26.86 -26.62 -42.31
CA ASP A 36 -27.27 -26.47 -40.92
C ASP A 36 -26.86 -25.10 -40.34
N ILE A 37 -25.95 -24.40 -41.01
CA ILE A 37 -25.48 -23.06 -40.63
C ILE A 37 -26.37 -21.95 -41.20
N LEU A 38 -26.99 -22.14 -42.38
CA LEU A 38 -27.87 -21.12 -42.97
C LEU A 38 -29.31 -21.16 -42.47
N ASN A 39 -29.79 -22.31 -42.00
CA ASN A 39 -31.18 -22.47 -41.53
C ASN A 39 -31.60 -21.46 -40.43
N PRO A 40 -30.77 -21.13 -39.41
CA PRO A 40 -31.11 -20.08 -38.43
C PRO A 40 -30.93 -18.62 -38.95
N LEU A 41 -30.22 -18.42 -40.06
CA LEU A 41 -29.99 -17.09 -40.66
C LEU A 41 -31.01 -16.71 -41.74
N ALA A 42 -31.74 -17.70 -42.25
CA ALA A 42 -32.86 -17.59 -43.19
C ALA A 42 -33.71 -16.30 -43.09
N PRO A 43 -34.39 -15.98 -41.96
CA PRO A 43 -35.28 -14.82 -41.89
C PRO A 43 -34.57 -13.46 -42.03
N PHE A 44 -33.24 -13.42 -41.93
CA PHE A 44 -32.44 -12.21 -42.05
C PHE A 44 -31.81 -12.01 -43.43
N ALA A 45 -31.89 -13.00 -44.34
CA ALA A 45 -31.24 -12.96 -45.65
C ALA A 45 -31.63 -11.71 -46.48
N ALA A 46 -32.90 -11.30 -46.47
CA ALA A 46 -33.38 -10.11 -47.15
C ALA A 46 -32.76 -8.80 -46.59
N TYR A 47 -32.64 -8.69 -45.26
CA TYR A 47 -32.04 -7.54 -44.59
C TYR A 47 -30.53 -7.48 -44.84
N ILE A 48 -29.84 -8.63 -44.80
CA ILE A 48 -28.42 -8.74 -45.12
C ILE A 48 -28.15 -8.32 -46.58
N ALA A 49 -28.97 -8.80 -47.53
CA ALA A 49 -28.87 -8.41 -48.93
C ALA A 49 -29.11 -6.90 -49.13
N LEU A 50 -30.10 -6.32 -48.45
CA LEU A 50 -30.40 -4.89 -48.53
C LEU A 50 -29.26 -4.03 -47.95
N VAL A 51 -28.75 -4.36 -46.75
CA VAL A 51 -27.66 -3.63 -46.11
C VAL A 51 -26.36 -3.75 -46.91
N ALA A 52 -26.04 -4.95 -47.43
CA ALA A 52 -24.87 -5.16 -48.29
C ALA A 52 -24.99 -4.37 -49.62
N SER A 53 -26.20 -4.27 -50.19
CA SER A 53 -26.46 -3.46 -51.39
C SER A 53 -26.27 -1.97 -51.13
N ILE A 54 -26.80 -1.45 -50.01
CA ILE A 54 -26.63 -0.04 -49.60
C ILE A 54 -25.15 0.25 -49.34
N ALA A 55 -24.44 -0.64 -48.64
CA ALA A 55 -23.00 -0.50 -48.40
C ALA A 55 -22.20 -0.50 -49.71
N ALA A 56 -22.52 -1.38 -50.66
CA ALA A 56 -21.88 -1.40 -51.98
C ALA A 56 -22.13 -0.09 -52.76
N VAL A 57 -23.34 0.45 -52.73
CA VAL A 57 -23.66 1.76 -53.35
C VAL A 57 -22.90 2.90 -52.69
N ILE A 58 -22.83 2.95 -51.35
CA ILE A 58 -22.07 3.98 -50.62
C ILE A 58 -20.57 3.90 -50.95
N ILE A 59 -20.00 2.69 -50.98
CA ILE A 59 -18.58 2.49 -51.32
C ILE A 59 -18.32 2.87 -52.80
N ALA A 60 -19.21 2.51 -53.73
CA ALA A 60 -19.10 2.90 -55.13
C ALA A 60 -19.16 4.43 -55.30
N ILE A 61 -20.09 5.11 -54.62
CA ILE A 61 -20.18 6.58 -54.62
C ILE A 61 -18.91 7.21 -54.02
N ALA A 62 -18.39 6.67 -52.91
CA ALA A 62 -17.15 7.16 -52.29
C ALA A 62 -15.91 7.00 -53.21
N ILE A 63 -15.88 5.95 -54.04
CA ILE A 63 -14.84 5.77 -55.07
C ILE A 63 -15.02 6.77 -56.23
N VAL A 64 -16.24 6.95 -56.73
CA VAL A 64 -16.55 7.89 -57.84
C VAL A 64 -16.25 9.34 -57.44
N LEU A 65 -16.62 9.74 -56.22
CA LEU A 65 -16.31 11.05 -55.64
C LEU A 65 -14.85 11.19 -55.15
N ARG A 66 -14.00 10.17 -55.38
CA ARG A 66 -12.58 10.10 -54.97
C ARG A 66 -12.32 10.29 -53.46
N LEU A 67 -13.33 10.10 -52.62
CA LEU A 67 -13.22 10.19 -51.15
C LEU A 67 -12.37 9.05 -50.57
N VAL A 68 -12.21 7.94 -51.29
CA VAL A 68 -11.31 6.83 -50.93
C VAL A 68 -10.53 6.35 -52.16
N LEU A 69 -9.25 6.00 -51.99
CA LEU A 69 -8.46 5.37 -53.07
C LEU A 69 -9.09 4.04 -53.50
N ALA A 70 -9.47 3.93 -54.76
CA ALA A 70 -10.08 2.74 -55.35
C ALA A 70 -9.30 1.45 -55.05
N ALA A 71 -7.97 1.48 -55.11
CA ALA A 71 -7.11 0.32 -54.83
C ALA A 71 -7.25 -0.25 -53.40
N LYS A 72 -7.69 0.55 -52.42
CA LYS A 72 -7.99 0.09 -51.04
C LYS A 72 -9.47 -0.28 -50.85
N ALA A 73 -10.38 0.39 -51.55
CA ALA A 73 -11.82 0.17 -51.40
C ALA A 73 -12.39 -0.97 -52.28
N LEU A 74 -11.74 -1.29 -53.41
CA LEU A 74 -12.24 -2.28 -54.37
C LEU A 74 -12.44 -3.70 -53.77
N PRO A 75 -11.58 -4.23 -52.88
CA PRO A 75 -11.83 -5.52 -52.22
C PRO A 75 -13.08 -5.51 -51.35
N ALA A 76 -13.34 -4.41 -50.64
CA ALA A 76 -14.54 -4.24 -49.81
C ALA A 76 -15.81 -4.08 -50.67
N LEU A 77 -15.71 -3.36 -51.80
CA LEU A 77 -16.82 -3.27 -52.77
C LEU A 77 -17.16 -4.65 -53.36
N VAL A 78 -16.15 -5.40 -53.83
CA VAL A 78 -16.35 -6.75 -54.38
C VAL A 78 -16.96 -7.66 -53.31
N PHE A 79 -16.45 -7.64 -52.08
CA PHE A 79 -17.03 -8.40 -50.97
C PHE A 79 -18.49 -8.02 -50.70
N ALA A 80 -18.82 -6.73 -50.62
CA ALA A 80 -20.20 -6.26 -50.40
C ALA A 80 -21.14 -6.69 -51.54
N THR A 81 -20.71 -6.56 -52.81
CA THR A 81 -21.51 -7.03 -53.96
C THR A 81 -21.67 -8.55 -54.00
N SER A 82 -20.63 -9.32 -53.63
CA SER A 82 -20.71 -10.77 -53.55
C SER A 82 -21.61 -11.23 -52.39
N ALA A 83 -21.53 -10.58 -51.23
CA ALA A 83 -22.41 -10.84 -50.10
C ALA A 83 -23.87 -10.52 -50.43
N ALA A 84 -24.13 -9.38 -51.11
CA ALA A 84 -25.47 -9.03 -51.60
C ALA A 84 -26.00 -10.05 -52.61
N ALA A 85 -25.16 -10.51 -53.56
CA ALA A 85 -25.54 -11.51 -54.55
C ALA A 85 -25.82 -12.89 -53.92
N VAL A 86 -25.00 -13.34 -52.98
CA VAL A 86 -25.20 -14.63 -52.27
C VAL A 86 -26.41 -14.58 -51.36
N ALA A 87 -26.56 -13.54 -50.52
CA ALA A 87 -27.72 -13.39 -49.63
C ALA A 87 -29.02 -13.18 -50.43
N GLY A 88 -28.97 -12.41 -51.52
CA GLY A 88 -30.09 -12.24 -52.44
C GLY A 88 -30.46 -13.52 -53.18
N GLY A 89 -29.48 -14.33 -53.58
CA GLY A 89 -29.69 -15.65 -54.16
C GLY A 89 -30.34 -16.63 -53.18
N VAL A 90 -29.85 -16.70 -51.93
CA VAL A 90 -30.46 -17.49 -50.86
C VAL A 90 -31.90 -17.04 -50.60
N TYR A 91 -32.16 -15.74 -50.51
CA TYR A 91 -33.50 -15.19 -50.34
C TYR A 91 -34.43 -15.53 -51.52
N ALA A 92 -33.94 -15.46 -52.76
CA ALA A 92 -34.72 -15.83 -53.95
C ALA A 92 -35.09 -17.32 -53.95
N VAL A 93 -34.14 -18.21 -53.65
CA VAL A 93 -34.38 -19.66 -53.54
C VAL A 93 -35.36 -19.99 -52.42
N GLN A 94 -35.26 -19.32 -51.27
CA GLN A 94 -36.24 -19.48 -50.18
C GLN A 94 -37.63 -18.97 -50.55
N LYS A 95 -37.72 -17.89 -51.34
CA LYS A 95 -39.00 -17.35 -51.83
C LYS A 95 -39.71 -18.34 -52.76
N GLU A 96 -39.00 -19.03 -53.64
CA GLU A 96 -39.61 -20.09 -54.47
C GLU A 96 -39.96 -21.34 -53.66
N THR A 97 -39.12 -21.72 -52.68
CA THR A 97 -39.38 -22.89 -51.81
C THR A 97 -40.58 -22.67 -50.86
N SER A 98 -41.03 -21.43 -50.68
CA SER A 98 -42.10 -21.05 -49.74
C SER A 98 -43.40 -20.57 -50.41
N SER A 99 -43.60 -20.79 -51.71
CA SER A 99 -44.87 -20.49 -52.40
C SER A 99 -45.33 -21.60 -53.34
N GLN A 100 -46.11 -22.55 -52.81
CA GLN A 100 -47.10 -23.24 -53.65
C GLN A 100 -48.23 -22.26 -53.96
N ASN A 101 -48.70 -22.28 -55.22
CA ASN A 101 -49.62 -21.32 -55.85
C ASN A 101 -49.00 -19.91 -56.05
N GLY A 102 -48.88 -19.40 -57.27
CA GLY A 102 -49.16 -19.99 -58.58
C GLY A 102 -48.84 -19.01 -59.71
N ILE A 103 -48.55 -19.51 -60.91
CA ILE A 103 -48.20 -18.71 -62.10
C ILE A 103 -49.45 -18.54 -62.99
N ILE A 104 -49.49 -17.43 -63.76
CA ILE A 104 -50.42 -17.11 -64.87
C ILE A 104 -51.68 -16.29 -64.49
N ALA A 105 -52.05 -15.40 -65.43
CA ALA A 105 -53.20 -14.47 -65.48
C ALA A 105 -53.09 -13.16 -64.66
N GLY A 106 -53.06 -11.96 -65.28
CA GLY A 106 -52.94 -11.72 -66.72
C GLY A 106 -52.96 -10.25 -67.20
N LEU A 107 -52.53 -10.10 -68.46
CA LEU A 107 -53.05 -9.21 -69.52
C LEU A 107 -52.88 -7.67 -69.47
N VAL A 108 -51.94 -7.27 -70.32
CA VAL A 108 -51.66 -6.00 -71.02
C VAL A 108 -52.76 -5.70 -72.09
N PRO A 109 -52.98 -4.48 -72.65
CA PRO A 109 -52.89 -3.07 -72.16
C PRO A 109 -54.11 -2.16 -72.52
N ALA A 110 -54.12 -0.92 -72.01
CA ALA A 110 -54.81 0.27 -72.60
C ALA A 110 -56.34 0.09 -72.87
N VAL A 111 -57.11 0.82 -73.69
CA VAL A 111 -56.98 2.01 -74.61
C VAL A 111 -58.32 2.81 -74.51
N ALA A 112 -58.58 4.02 -75.01
CA ALA A 112 -57.91 4.96 -75.94
C ALA A 112 -58.26 6.44 -75.60
N GLN A 113 -58.04 7.37 -76.54
CA GLN A 113 -58.39 8.80 -76.52
C GLN A 113 -59.22 9.15 -77.78
N LEU A 114 -60.13 10.14 -77.71
CA LEU A 114 -60.75 10.88 -78.83
C LEU A 114 -61.40 10.10 -80.00
N GLN A 115 -62.72 10.23 -80.17
CA GLN A 115 -63.24 10.52 -81.51
C GLN A 115 -64.47 11.44 -81.55
N LYS A 116 -64.19 12.65 -82.07
CA LYS A 116 -65.05 13.64 -82.71
C LYS A 116 -66.46 13.21 -83.17
N SER A 117 -67.46 13.98 -82.70
CA SER A 117 -68.53 14.64 -83.48
C SER A 117 -69.21 13.90 -84.65
N MET A 118 -70.46 13.49 -84.44
CA MET A 118 -71.69 14.23 -84.85
C MET A 118 -72.71 14.02 -83.70
N GLY A 119 -73.58 14.95 -83.27
CA GLY A 119 -74.40 15.95 -83.98
C GLY A 119 -75.87 15.48 -83.92
N ILE A 120 -76.88 16.23 -83.44
CA ILE A 120 -77.00 17.64 -83.04
C ILE A 120 -77.97 17.78 -81.82
N VAL A 121 -77.77 18.86 -81.06
CA VAL A 121 -78.61 19.51 -80.02
C VAL A 121 -80.10 19.09 -79.90
N ALA A 122 -80.48 18.62 -78.70
CA ALA A 122 -81.76 18.86 -77.98
C ALA A 122 -81.76 18.01 -76.66
N GLU A 123 -80.99 18.37 -75.63
CA GLU A 123 -81.42 19.26 -74.53
C GLU A 123 -82.81 19.01 -73.91
N LYS A 124 -82.83 18.51 -72.65
CA LYS A 124 -83.84 18.78 -71.59
C LYS A 124 -85.28 18.28 -71.92
N VAL A 125 -86.26 18.17 -71.01
CA VAL A 125 -86.44 18.54 -69.59
C VAL A 125 -87.10 17.33 -68.86
N ALA A 126 -86.33 16.45 -68.22
CA ALA A 126 -86.91 15.28 -67.50
C ALA A 126 -86.06 14.74 -66.33
N ARG A 127 -84.91 15.38 -66.01
CA ARG A 127 -83.89 14.81 -65.12
C ARG A 127 -83.50 15.73 -63.95
N ILE A 128 -84.41 16.62 -63.55
CA ILE A 128 -84.14 17.74 -62.62
C ILE A 128 -84.66 17.48 -61.21
N GLU A 129 -85.90 17.00 -61.05
CA GLU A 129 -86.55 16.87 -59.73
C GLU A 129 -85.85 15.86 -58.81
N GLN A 130 -85.33 14.75 -59.36
CA GLN A 130 -84.67 13.71 -58.58
C GLN A 130 -83.28 14.12 -58.04
N THR A 131 -82.69 15.21 -58.56
CA THR A 131 -81.35 15.67 -58.14
C THR A 131 -81.37 16.47 -56.85
N VAL A 132 -82.36 17.36 -56.68
CA VAL A 132 -82.37 18.37 -55.60
C VAL A 132 -82.34 17.73 -54.20
N THR A 133 -83.15 16.70 -53.98
CA THR A 133 -83.27 16.00 -52.69
C THR A 133 -81.99 15.23 -52.33
N GLN A 134 -81.25 14.73 -53.32
CA GLN A 134 -79.97 14.06 -53.11
C GLN A 134 -78.89 15.07 -52.69
N THR A 135 -78.83 16.23 -53.37
CA THR A 135 -77.83 17.28 -53.13
C THR A 135 -77.87 17.83 -51.71
N GLN A 136 -79.06 18.05 -51.13
CA GLN A 136 -79.18 18.64 -49.78
C GLN A 136 -78.48 17.79 -48.70
N LYS A 137 -78.69 16.46 -48.69
CA LYS A 137 -77.99 15.57 -47.75
C LYS A 137 -76.48 15.59 -47.94
N THR A 138 -76.00 15.57 -49.19
CA THR A 138 -74.56 15.60 -49.48
C THR A 138 -73.92 16.92 -49.02
N VAL A 139 -74.59 18.07 -49.17
CA VAL A 139 -74.09 19.36 -48.69
C VAL A 139 -73.91 19.38 -47.17
N GLU A 140 -74.81 18.73 -46.42
CA GLU A 140 -74.78 18.74 -44.95
C GLU A 140 -73.69 17.82 -44.37
N GLU A 141 -73.47 16.64 -44.98
CA GLU A 141 -72.29 15.80 -44.68
C GLU A 141 -70.97 16.45 -45.10
N VAL A 142 -70.92 17.09 -46.28
CA VAL A 142 -69.73 17.82 -46.76
C VAL A 142 -69.38 18.98 -45.84
N LYS A 143 -70.37 19.73 -45.35
CA LYS A 143 -70.12 20.81 -44.39
C LYS A 143 -69.47 20.28 -43.11
N LYS A 144 -70.03 19.20 -42.53
CA LYS A 144 -69.49 18.57 -41.32
C LYS A 144 -68.07 18.00 -41.51
N SER A 145 -67.76 17.48 -42.71
CA SER A 145 -66.40 17.03 -43.05
C SER A 145 -65.44 18.22 -43.25
N THR A 146 -65.92 19.33 -43.79
CA THR A 146 -65.16 20.58 -44.00
C THR A 146 -64.80 21.25 -42.68
N ASP A 147 -65.76 21.36 -41.74
CA ASP A 147 -65.52 21.90 -40.40
C ASP A 147 -64.48 21.05 -39.63
N THR A 148 -64.56 19.72 -39.79
CA THR A 148 -63.58 18.76 -39.22
C THR A 148 -62.21 18.87 -39.90
N ALA A 149 -62.16 19.17 -41.20
CA ALA A 149 -60.92 19.38 -41.93
C ALA A 149 -60.24 20.69 -41.51
N ALA A 150 -61.00 21.79 -41.37
CA ALA A 150 -60.48 23.08 -40.92
C ALA A 150 -59.78 22.98 -39.55
N GLN A 151 -60.43 22.37 -38.56
CA GLN A 151 -59.84 22.15 -37.24
C GLN A 151 -58.54 21.32 -37.29
N LYS A 152 -58.43 20.36 -38.22
CA LYS A 152 -57.19 19.60 -38.44
C LYS A 152 -56.12 20.42 -39.16
N THR A 153 -56.49 21.29 -40.10
CA THR A 153 -55.56 22.21 -40.77
C THR A 153 -54.93 23.18 -39.77
N ASP A 154 -55.71 23.74 -38.83
CA ASP A 154 -55.20 24.63 -37.78
C ASP A 154 -54.26 23.89 -36.80
N GLN A 155 -54.58 22.64 -36.45
CA GLN A 155 -53.68 21.78 -35.69
C GLN A 155 -52.40 21.43 -36.46
N ILE A 156 -52.47 21.22 -37.78
CA ILE A 156 -51.28 20.93 -38.61
C ILE A 156 -50.40 22.20 -38.70
N ALA A 157 -50.99 23.37 -38.94
CA ALA A 157 -50.26 24.63 -39.02
C ALA A 157 -49.52 24.97 -37.70
N SER A 158 -50.22 24.87 -36.56
CA SER A 158 -49.61 25.11 -35.25
C SER A 158 -48.51 24.10 -34.89
N ASN A 159 -48.63 22.84 -35.32
CA ASN A 159 -47.58 21.83 -35.14
C ASN A 159 -46.39 22.02 -36.09
N GLN A 160 -46.59 22.41 -37.34
CA GLN A 160 -45.51 22.78 -38.25
C GLN A 160 -44.72 23.99 -37.71
N GLN A 161 -45.42 25.00 -37.18
CA GLN A 161 -44.77 26.20 -36.63
C GLN A 161 -43.97 25.91 -35.34
N ARG A 162 -44.38 24.91 -34.54
CA ARG A 162 -43.55 24.36 -33.46
C ARG A 162 -42.33 23.60 -33.98
N GLN A 163 -42.50 22.76 -35.00
CA GLN A 163 -41.41 21.98 -35.60
C GLN A 163 -40.34 22.87 -36.26
N THR A 164 -40.71 24.00 -36.89
CA THR A 164 -39.72 24.92 -37.46
C THR A 164 -38.91 25.66 -36.40
N VAL A 165 -39.52 26.07 -35.29
CA VAL A 165 -38.78 26.65 -34.15
C VAL A 165 -37.84 25.61 -33.53
N GLN A 166 -38.33 24.40 -33.26
CA GLN A 166 -37.54 23.33 -32.65
C GLN A 166 -36.40 22.85 -33.57
N GLY A 167 -36.60 22.88 -34.89
CA GLY A 167 -35.55 22.62 -35.88
C GLY A 167 -34.46 23.70 -35.90
N ALA A 168 -34.83 24.98 -35.77
CA ALA A 168 -33.87 26.09 -35.71
C ALA A 168 -33.05 26.08 -34.40
N GLU A 169 -33.65 25.73 -33.27
CA GLU A 169 -32.90 25.47 -32.03
C GLU A 169 -31.97 24.26 -32.18
N THR A 170 -32.46 23.15 -32.75
CA THR A 170 -31.65 21.95 -32.99
C THR A 170 -30.46 22.24 -33.90
N GLN A 171 -30.60 23.07 -34.94
CA GLN A 171 -29.46 23.52 -35.76
C GLN A 171 -28.46 24.33 -34.95
N LYS A 172 -28.89 25.30 -34.13
CA LYS A 172 -27.98 26.04 -33.23
C LYS A 172 -27.28 25.12 -32.24
N THR A 173 -27.97 24.12 -31.68
CA THR A 173 -27.35 23.13 -30.79
C THR A 173 -26.35 22.26 -31.55
N VAL A 174 -26.64 21.82 -32.78
CA VAL A 174 -25.71 21.05 -33.61
C VAL A 174 -24.49 21.88 -34.02
N GLU A 175 -24.64 23.16 -34.33
CA GLU A 175 -23.52 24.05 -34.65
C GLU A 175 -22.67 24.37 -33.41
N ALA A 176 -23.29 24.62 -32.25
CA ALA A 176 -22.58 24.82 -30.99
C ALA A 176 -21.86 23.53 -30.52
N VAL A 177 -22.51 22.36 -30.65
CA VAL A 177 -21.89 21.05 -30.37
C VAL A 177 -20.78 20.76 -31.36
N LYS A 178 -20.93 21.10 -32.64
CA LYS A 178 -19.88 20.97 -33.65
C LYS A 178 -18.68 21.84 -33.30
N GLN A 179 -18.88 23.14 -33.01
CA GLN A 179 -17.79 24.02 -32.57
C GLN A 179 -17.14 23.51 -31.27
N THR A 180 -17.93 23.00 -30.32
CA THR A 180 -17.42 22.40 -29.08
C THR A 180 -16.62 21.13 -29.37
N THR A 181 -17.03 20.30 -30.33
CA THR A 181 -16.34 19.07 -30.74
C THR A 181 -15.10 19.37 -31.57
N GLU A 182 -15.10 20.38 -32.43
CA GLU A 182 -13.91 20.87 -33.15
C GLU A 182 -12.91 21.49 -32.15
N THR A 183 -13.39 22.19 -31.13
CA THR A 183 -12.55 22.73 -30.03
C THR A 183 -12.03 21.61 -29.12
N LEU A 184 -12.83 20.58 -28.82
CA LEU A 184 -12.38 19.40 -28.08
C LEU A 184 -11.43 18.53 -28.92
N ALA A 185 -11.61 18.43 -30.24
CA ALA A 185 -10.72 17.68 -31.12
C ALA A 185 -9.38 18.42 -31.31
N ALA A 186 -9.40 19.74 -31.46
CA ALA A 186 -8.18 20.55 -31.43
C ALA A 186 -7.52 20.50 -30.04
N GLY A 187 -8.31 20.55 -28.97
CA GLY A 187 -7.85 20.40 -27.58
C GLY A 187 -7.28 19.01 -27.30
N GLN A 188 -7.87 17.94 -27.83
CA GLN A 188 -7.34 16.57 -27.75
C GLN A 188 -6.13 16.39 -28.65
N GLN A 189 -6.06 16.99 -29.84
CA GLN A 189 -4.84 16.95 -30.65
C GLN A 189 -3.71 17.76 -30.02
N GLN A 190 -4.00 18.88 -29.34
CA GLN A 190 -3.01 19.61 -28.56
C GLN A 190 -2.64 18.86 -27.27
N GLN A 191 -3.57 18.22 -26.58
CA GLN A 191 -3.29 17.39 -25.40
C GLN A 191 -2.59 16.08 -25.75
N VAL A 192 -2.88 15.46 -26.90
CA VAL A 192 -2.15 14.29 -27.41
C VAL A 192 -0.79 14.72 -27.94
N ALA A 193 -0.64 15.82 -28.69
CA ALA A 193 0.68 16.31 -29.07
C ALA A 193 1.50 16.83 -27.87
N GLN A 194 0.85 17.34 -26.81
CA GLN A 194 1.49 17.68 -25.54
C GLN A 194 1.75 16.46 -24.66
N ALA A 195 0.92 15.41 -24.72
CA ALA A 195 1.14 14.16 -24.00
C ALA A 195 2.19 13.30 -24.68
N GLU A 196 2.20 13.20 -26.00
CA GLU A 196 3.28 12.62 -26.81
C GLU A 196 4.56 13.45 -26.67
N LYS A 197 4.50 14.78 -26.56
CA LYS A 197 5.68 15.57 -26.14
C LYS A 197 6.08 15.32 -24.70
N LEU A 198 5.16 15.28 -23.73
CA LEU A 198 5.49 14.99 -22.33
C LEU A 198 6.07 13.59 -22.21
N GLN A 199 5.50 12.62 -22.92
CA GLN A 199 5.84 11.21 -22.87
C GLN A 199 7.15 10.96 -23.62
N ALA A 200 7.37 11.52 -24.83
CA ALA A 200 8.68 11.48 -25.47
C ALA A 200 9.75 12.26 -24.67
N THR A 201 9.39 13.39 -24.04
CA THR A 201 10.32 14.12 -23.15
C THR A 201 10.59 13.34 -21.87
N THR A 202 9.62 12.61 -21.32
CA THR A 202 9.80 11.74 -20.16
C THR A 202 10.56 10.46 -20.54
N GLU A 203 10.32 9.86 -21.70
CA GLU A 203 11.04 8.69 -22.21
C GLU A 203 12.47 9.03 -22.67
N GLN A 204 12.76 10.30 -22.98
CA GLN A 204 14.12 10.78 -23.32
C GLN A 204 14.87 11.44 -22.15
N ILE A 205 14.20 11.98 -21.13
CA ILE A 205 14.84 12.51 -19.90
C ILE A 205 14.93 11.42 -18.82
N ALA A 206 13.90 10.59 -18.65
CA ALA A 206 13.98 9.36 -17.86
C ALA A 206 14.63 8.24 -18.70
N ALA A 207 15.92 8.43 -19.02
CA ALA A 207 16.82 7.30 -18.92
C ALA A 207 16.56 6.65 -17.55
N SER A 208 16.13 5.39 -17.54
CA SER A 208 15.76 4.73 -16.28
C SER A 208 16.91 4.81 -15.29
N ILE A 209 16.65 4.85 -13.97
CA ILE A 209 17.74 5.02 -12.99
C ILE A 209 18.75 3.85 -13.07
N ASP A 210 18.32 2.66 -13.54
CA ASP A 210 19.18 1.57 -14.01
C ASP A 210 20.14 1.97 -15.17
N THR A 211 19.64 2.66 -16.19
CA THR A 211 20.43 3.20 -17.31
C THR A 211 21.41 4.28 -16.85
N ILE A 212 20.98 5.17 -15.95
CA ILE A 212 21.83 6.22 -15.35
C ILE A 212 22.92 5.56 -14.49
N ALA A 213 22.60 4.56 -13.68
CA ALA A 213 23.55 3.78 -12.87
C ALA A 213 24.56 3.02 -13.74
N LYS A 214 24.13 2.37 -14.82
CA LYS A 214 25.01 1.68 -15.78
C LYS A 214 25.95 2.65 -16.50
N GLY A 215 25.45 3.81 -16.90
CA GLY A 215 26.27 4.88 -17.47
C GLY A 215 27.32 5.37 -16.49
N PHE A 216 26.89 5.76 -15.28
CA PHE A 216 27.76 6.21 -14.18
C PHE A 216 28.85 5.18 -13.83
N ALA A 217 28.50 3.90 -13.67
CA ALA A 217 29.46 2.83 -13.40
C ALA A 217 30.48 2.63 -14.55
N THR A 218 30.04 2.80 -15.80
CA THR A 218 30.91 2.72 -16.99
C THR A 218 31.90 3.89 -17.04
N LEU A 219 31.46 5.09 -16.66
CA LEU A 219 32.29 6.31 -16.61
C LEU A 219 33.27 6.28 -15.43
N ALA A 220 32.82 5.81 -14.26
CA ALA A 220 33.66 5.62 -13.08
C ALA A 220 34.84 4.68 -13.35
N ALA A 221 34.66 3.66 -14.19
CA ALA A 221 35.72 2.75 -14.63
C ALA A 221 36.71 3.36 -15.65
N GLN A 222 36.32 4.43 -16.35
CA GLN A 222 37.21 5.18 -17.27
C GLN A 222 38.02 6.24 -16.53
N GLY A 223 37.41 6.90 -15.54
CA GLY A 223 38.02 7.95 -14.72
C GLY A 223 38.19 9.29 -15.46
N GLY A 224 38.61 10.31 -14.71
CA GLY A 224 38.73 11.69 -15.21
C GLY A 224 37.39 12.39 -15.45
N ALA A 225 37.41 13.71 -15.62
CA ALA A 225 36.21 14.51 -15.86
C ALA A 225 35.93 14.65 -17.37
N ILE A 226 34.67 14.54 -17.75
CA ILE A 226 34.15 14.71 -19.10
C ILE A 226 34.10 16.20 -19.42
N ALA A 227 34.64 16.62 -20.57
CA ALA A 227 34.72 18.04 -20.95
C ALA A 227 33.36 18.67 -21.32
N GLU A 228 32.47 17.90 -21.97
CA GLU A 228 31.13 18.35 -22.37
C GLU A 228 30.03 17.36 -21.89
N PRO A 229 29.76 17.26 -20.58
CA PRO A 229 28.69 16.42 -20.05
C PRO A 229 27.32 16.91 -20.55
N LYS A 230 26.46 15.97 -20.95
CA LYS A 230 25.14 16.20 -21.54
C LYS A 230 24.04 15.33 -20.93
N ARG A 231 24.39 14.18 -20.34
CA ARG A 231 23.47 13.28 -19.63
C ARG A 231 23.57 13.41 -18.09
N PRO A 232 22.52 13.06 -17.32
CA PRO A 232 22.58 13.08 -15.86
C PRO A 232 23.72 12.22 -15.29
N ASP A 233 23.97 11.02 -15.82
CA ASP A 233 25.07 10.17 -15.32
C ASP A 233 26.46 10.79 -15.56
N GLU A 234 26.63 11.51 -16.67
CA GLU A 234 27.86 12.25 -16.99
C GLU A 234 28.07 13.44 -16.04
N PHE A 235 27.00 14.16 -15.70
CA PHE A 235 27.05 15.25 -14.71
C PHE A 235 27.34 14.73 -13.29
N TYR A 236 26.74 13.60 -12.88
CA TYR A 236 27.02 13.02 -11.57
C TYR A 236 28.42 12.43 -11.48
N HIS A 237 28.89 11.74 -12.52
CA HIS A 237 30.28 11.28 -12.64
C HIS A 237 31.26 12.45 -12.49
N ASN A 238 31.06 13.54 -13.25
CA ASN A 238 31.87 14.75 -13.10
C ASN A 238 31.81 15.33 -11.67
N ALA A 239 30.63 15.40 -11.06
CA ALA A 239 30.48 15.88 -9.69
C ALA A 239 31.31 15.06 -8.69
N ARG A 240 31.30 13.73 -8.81
CA ARG A 240 32.11 12.80 -8.00
C ARG A 240 33.61 12.96 -8.26
N VAL A 241 34.03 13.09 -9.52
CA VAL A 241 35.46 13.31 -9.86
C VAL A 241 35.97 14.63 -9.29
N TYR A 242 35.23 15.72 -9.44
CA TYR A 242 35.62 17.03 -8.89
C TYR A 242 35.59 17.05 -7.35
N GLU A 243 34.64 16.36 -6.71
CA GLU A 243 34.60 16.21 -5.25
C GLU A 243 35.85 15.45 -4.73
N LEU A 244 36.24 14.37 -5.41
CA LEU A 244 37.44 13.58 -5.10
C LEU A 244 38.75 14.33 -5.39
N SER A 245 38.77 15.24 -6.37
CA SER A 245 39.94 16.08 -6.67
C SER A 245 39.99 17.38 -5.84
N GLY A 246 39.01 17.64 -4.97
CA GLY A 246 38.91 18.87 -4.19
C GLY A 246 38.44 20.11 -4.95
N ASP A 247 38.02 19.98 -6.21
CA ASP A 247 37.42 21.07 -6.99
C ASP A 247 35.94 21.27 -6.61
N MET A 248 35.75 21.80 -5.40
CA MET A 248 34.43 21.96 -4.81
C MET A 248 33.53 22.96 -5.59
N LEU A 249 34.11 23.78 -6.48
CA LEU A 249 33.35 24.71 -7.34
C LEU A 249 32.77 23.99 -8.56
N ASN A 250 33.57 23.19 -9.28
CA ASN A 250 33.07 22.43 -10.42
C ASN A 250 32.26 21.20 -9.97
N ALA A 251 32.50 20.65 -8.78
CA ALA A 251 31.60 19.69 -8.14
C ALA A 251 30.20 20.31 -7.92
N ARG A 252 30.12 21.50 -7.29
CA ARG A 252 28.85 22.23 -7.06
C ARG A 252 28.10 22.51 -8.36
N ARG A 253 28.81 22.95 -9.41
CA ARG A 253 28.23 23.18 -10.75
C ARG A 253 27.67 21.89 -11.36
N SER A 254 28.41 20.79 -11.26
CA SER A 254 28.01 19.50 -11.83
C SER A 254 26.80 18.90 -11.09
N TYR A 255 26.74 19.02 -9.76
CA TYR A 255 25.57 18.65 -8.96
C TYR A 255 24.33 19.52 -9.26
N LEU A 256 24.50 20.83 -9.47
CA LEU A 256 23.39 21.70 -9.88
C LEU A 256 22.87 21.36 -11.29
N ALA A 257 23.77 21.02 -12.22
CA ALA A 257 23.39 20.56 -13.55
C ALA A 257 22.65 19.21 -13.49
N PHE A 258 23.12 18.26 -12.68
CA PHE A 258 22.39 17.01 -12.40
C PHE A 258 20.97 17.28 -11.86
N ALA A 259 20.84 18.19 -10.89
CA ALA A 259 19.55 18.53 -10.30
C ALA A 259 18.53 19.07 -11.31
N GLY A 260 18.99 19.70 -12.41
CA GLY A 260 18.16 20.16 -13.51
C GLY A 260 17.46 19.06 -14.32
N PHE A 261 17.86 17.79 -14.19
CA PHE A 261 17.20 16.65 -14.85
C PHE A 261 16.06 16.04 -14.03
N ASP A 262 15.82 16.49 -12.79
CA ASP A 262 14.71 16.04 -11.93
C ASP A 262 14.65 14.50 -11.72
N VAL A 263 15.84 13.86 -11.70
CA VAL A 263 16.01 12.40 -11.55
C VAL A 263 15.77 11.99 -10.10
N ASP A 264 14.81 11.10 -9.84
CA ASP A 264 14.40 10.73 -8.48
C ASP A 264 15.32 9.68 -7.80
N ALA A 265 16.63 9.97 -7.76
CA ALA A 265 17.65 9.19 -7.05
C ALA A 265 18.21 9.95 -5.84
N ILE A 266 18.41 9.26 -4.71
CA ILE A 266 18.71 9.90 -3.43
C ILE A 266 20.20 10.18 -3.20
N ASP A 267 21.10 9.42 -3.82
CA ASP A 267 22.54 9.53 -3.60
C ASP A 267 23.17 10.84 -4.12
N PRO A 268 22.84 11.39 -5.31
CA PRO A 268 23.48 12.61 -5.78
C PRO A 268 23.07 13.81 -4.93
N TYR A 269 21.81 13.85 -4.48
CA TYR A 269 21.31 14.92 -3.62
C TYR A 269 21.83 14.84 -2.19
N THR A 270 21.94 13.65 -1.59
CA THR A 270 22.52 13.51 -0.24
C THR A 270 24.01 13.84 -0.21
N ARG A 271 24.76 13.48 -1.26
CA ARG A 271 26.14 13.95 -1.46
C ARG A 271 26.20 15.47 -1.68
N PHE A 272 25.36 16.02 -2.55
CA PHE A 272 25.33 17.47 -2.82
C PHE A 272 24.98 18.30 -1.59
N ALA A 273 23.99 17.89 -0.79
CA ALA A 273 23.67 18.53 0.48
C ALA A 273 24.82 18.46 1.51
N THR A 274 25.71 17.48 1.38
CA THR A 274 26.92 17.39 2.21
C THR A 274 27.97 18.39 1.74
N LEU A 275 28.20 18.51 0.43
CA LEU A 275 29.05 19.55 -0.16
C LEU A 275 28.58 20.97 0.22
N LEU A 276 27.28 21.25 0.09
CA LEU A 276 26.70 22.55 0.44
C LEU A 276 26.81 22.86 1.95
N ARG A 277 26.63 21.86 2.82
CA ARG A 277 26.82 22.05 4.28
C ARG A 277 28.26 22.39 4.65
N VAL A 278 29.25 21.94 3.87
CA VAL A 278 30.67 22.29 4.05
C VAL A 278 31.00 23.68 3.50
N GLN A 279 30.35 24.12 2.41
CA GLN A 279 30.58 25.42 1.78
C GLN A 279 29.81 26.57 2.45
N ASP A 280 28.49 26.41 2.62
CA ASP A 280 27.54 27.47 2.97
C ASP A 280 26.88 27.24 4.34
N GLY A 281 27.26 26.17 5.04
CA GLY A 281 26.59 25.70 6.24
C GLY A 281 25.18 25.14 5.97
N LYS A 282 24.50 24.76 7.06
CA LYS A 282 23.15 24.16 7.00
C LYS A 282 22.09 25.11 6.42
N ALA A 283 22.24 26.42 6.65
CA ALA A 283 21.31 27.43 6.15
C ALA A 283 21.38 27.58 4.62
N GLY A 284 22.57 27.71 4.04
CA GLY A 284 22.73 27.78 2.57
C GLY A 284 22.35 26.47 1.88
N ALA A 285 22.67 25.32 2.48
CA ALA A 285 22.19 24.02 2.01
C ALA A 285 20.65 23.95 1.97
N ARG A 286 19.96 24.48 2.99
CA ARG A 286 18.49 24.57 3.05
C ARG A 286 17.94 25.51 1.97
N GLU A 287 18.54 26.67 1.76
CA GLU A 287 18.10 27.64 0.74
C GLU A 287 18.21 27.06 -0.68
N VAL A 288 19.35 26.47 -1.03
CA VAL A 288 19.57 25.85 -2.35
C VAL A 288 18.60 24.68 -2.57
N PHE A 289 18.41 23.81 -1.56
CA PHE A 289 17.46 22.70 -1.69
C PHE A 289 15.99 23.12 -1.67
N GLY A 290 15.64 24.24 -1.04
CA GLY A 290 14.31 24.85 -1.17
C GLY A 290 14.05 25.31 -2.61
N ALA A 291 14.96 26.12 -3.16
CA ALA A 291 14.87 26.62 -4.54
C ALA A 291 14.90 25.52 -5.62
N LEU A 292 15.39 24.32 -5.29
CA LEU A 292 15.26 23.10 -6.09
C LEU A 292 13.92 22.39 -5.85
N ALA A 293 13.49 22.20 -4.59
CA ALA A 293 12.26 21.51 -4.22
C ALA A 293 10.98 22.23 -4.70
N ASP A 294 11.03 23.56 -4.82
CA ASP A 294 9.94 24.40 -5.36
C ASP A 294 9.76 24.24 -6.89
N LYS A 295 10.77 23.71 -7.59
CA LYS A 295 10.81 23.59 -9.06
C LYS A 295 10.78 22.14 -9.55
N GLY A 296 11.44 21.24 -8.82
CA GLY A 296 11.54 19.82 -9.13
C GLY A 296 10.33 19.00 -8.66
N LYS A 297 10.04 17.93 -9.39
CA LYS A 297 9.01 16.95 -9.02
C LYS A 297 9.60 15.87 -8.13
N ALA A 298 10.86 15.49 -8.34
CA ALA A 298 11.56 14.40 -7.64
C ALA A 298 11.37 14.44 -6.12
N LEU A 299 10.94 13.30 -5.56
CA LEU A 299 10.71 13.14 -4.13
C LEU A 299 12.03 13.17 -3.35
N SER A 300 13.13 12.72 -3.95
CA SER A 300 14.49 12.77 -3.43
C SER A 300 14.96 14.21 -3.13
N ILE A 301 14.67 15.18 -4.00
CA ILE A 301 15.01 16.60 -3.76
C ILE A 301 14.26 17.12 -2.54
N LYS A 302 12.95 16.82 -2.45
CA LYS A 302 12.07 17.26 -1.37
C LYS A 302 12.44 16.63 -0.02
N LEU A 303 12.78 15.34 -0.02
CA LEU A 303 13.29 14.63 1.14
C LEU A 303 14.63 15.23 1.61
N VAL A 304 15.58 15.48 0.70
CA VAL A 304 16.87 16.08 1.07
C VAL A 304 16.72 17.53 1.54
N HIS A 305 15.76 18.30 1.01
CA HIS A 305 15.40 19.62 1.56
C HIS A 305 14.91 19.51 3.02
N ILE A 306 14.04 18.54 3.33
CA ILE A 306 13.58 18.26 4.70
C ILE A 306 14.77 17.98 5.64
N MET A 307 15.78 17.23 5.19
CA MET A 307 16.96 16.94 6.02
C MET A 307 17.80 18.18 6.39
N GLN A 308 17.59 19.34 5.74
CA GLN A 308 18.28 20.59 6.09
C GLN A 308 17.56 21.41 7.18
N PHE A 309 16.40 20.97 7.68
CA PHE A 309 15.72 21.61 8.80
C PHE A 309 16.32 21.23 10.16
N ASP A 310 15.97 21.98 11.19
CA ASP A 310 16.43 21.80 12.57
C ASP A 310 15.54 20.79 13.32
N ASP A 311 16.05 20.18 14.40
CA ASP A 311 15.76 18.77 14.72
C ASP A 311 14.27 18.43 14.90
N ALA A 312 13.53 19.21 15.70
CA ALA A 312 12.08 19.06 15.82
C ALA A 312 11.35 19.25 14.46
N GLN A 313 11.64 20.37 13.77
CA GLN A 313 11.01 20.71 12.49
C GLN A 313 11.30 19.68 11.39
N ARG A 314 12.48 19.03 11.43
CA ARG A 314 12.87 18.00 10.47
C ARG A 314 12.08 16.71 10.69
N LEU A 315 11.94 16.25 11.94
CA LEU A 315 11.19 15.04 12.26
C LEU A 315 9.70 15.20 11.91
N ASP A 316 9.09 16.34 12.27
CA ASP A 316 7.71 16.67 11.92
C ASP A 316 7.49 16.62 10.39
N LYS A 317 8.39 17.26 9.63
CA LYS A 317 8.33 17.30 8.16
C LYS A 317 8.59 15.93 7.52
N LEU A 318 9.49 15.13 8.09
CA LEU A 318 9.83 13.80 7.59
C LEU A 318 8.67 12.83 7.82
N SER A 319 8.04 12.86 9.00
CA SER A 319 6.84 12.08 9.30
C SER A 319 5.66 12.46 8.38
N ALA A 320 5.45 13.77 8.15
CA ALA A 320 4.44 14.25 7.20
C ALA A 320 4.76 13.81 5.75
N PHE A 321 6.03 13.84 5.33
CA PHE A 321 6.47 13.40 4.01
C PHE A 321 6.27 11.89 3.82
N ILE A 322 6.61 11.06 4.81
CA ILE A 322 6.41 9.61 4.79
C ILE A 322 4.91 9.29 4.76
N SER A 323 4.10 10.00 5.55
CA SER A 323 2.63 9.85 5.55
C SER A 323 2.01 10.16 4.18
N ALA A 324 2.59 11.10 3.42
CA ALA A 324 2.15 11.43 2.06
C ALA A 324 2.77 10.54 0.97
N ASN A 325 3.88 9.86 1.24
CA ASN A 325 4.66 9.06 0.27
C ASN A 325 5.10 7.70 0.86
N PRO A 326 4.17 6.83 1.30
CA PRO A 326 4.48 5.61 2.07
C PRO A 326 5.27 4.54 1.29
N ASP A 327 5.39 4.68 -0.03
CA ASP A 327 6.20 3.81 -0.89
C ASP A 327 7.57 4.40 -1.28
N PHE A 328 7.90 5.59 -0.79
CA PHE A 328 9.19 6.22 -1.04
C PHE A 328 10.27 5.69 -0.08
N ALA A 329 10.75 4.49 -0.39
CA ALA A 329 11.65 3.71 0.46
C ALA A 329 12.83 4.47 1.11
N PRO A 330 13.56 5.38 0.42
CA PRO A 330 14.69 6.09 1.02
C PRO A 330 14.35 6.93 2.26
N ALA A 331 13.09 7.36 2.41
CA ALA A 331 12.68 8.14 3.58
C ALA A 331 12.77 7.36 4.89
N TYR A 332 12.50 6.06 4.88
CA TYR A 332 12.57 5.20 6.07
C TYR A 332 14.01 4.99 6.58
N TYR A 333 15.01 4.97 5.69
CA TYR A 333 16.41 4.94 6.12
C TYR A 333 16.83 6.26 6.78
N LEU A 334 16.38 7.40 6.24
CA LEU A 334 16.66 8.70 6.83
C LEU A 334 15.88 8.94 8.13
N GLU A 335 14.66 8.39 8.26
CA GLU A 335 13.89 8.35 9.50
C GLU A 335 14.62 7.55 10.59
N ALA A 336 15.16 6.36 10.26
CA ALA A 336 15.99 5.61 11.18
C ALA A 336 17.22 6.41 11.68
N GLN A 337 17.84 7.23 10.81
CA GLN A 337 18.94 8.12 11.20
C GLN A 337 18.53 9.31 12.09
N GLU A 338 17.24 9.61 12.24
CA GLU A 338 16.75 10.56 13.24
C GLU A 338 16.61 9.92 14.63
N PHE A 339 16.51 8.60 14.69
CA PHE A 339 16.43 7.83 15.94
C PHE A 339 17.74 7.14 16.35
N SER A 340 18.77 7.14 15.50
CA SER A 340 20.03 6.41 15.73
C SER A 340 20.90 7.04 16.83
N GLU A 341 21.76 6.21 17.44
CA GLU A 341 22.68 6.65 18.50
C GLU A 341 23.66 7.74 18.03
N ASP A 342 24.16 7.63 16.78
CA ASP A 342 25.03 8.62 16.14
C ASP A 342 24.40 10.01 16.08
N ARG A 343 23.06 10.08 15.95
CA ARG A 343 22.32 11.35 15.90
C ARG A 343 21.89 11.84 17.27
N LEU A 344 21.56 10.91 18.14
CA LEU A 344 20.90 11.18 19.43
C LEU A 344 21.87 11.28 20.61
N GLY A 345 23.12 10.81 20.46
CA GLY A 345 24.15 10.73 21.50
C GLY A 345 23.90 9.65 22.57
N SER A 346 22.64 9.35 22.84
CA SER A 346 22.18 8.20 23.62
C SER A 346 20.74 7.86 23.23
N GLN A 347 20.42 6.57 23.09
CA GLN A 347 19.08 6.13 22.71
C GLN A 347 18.28 5.61 23.89
N THR A 348 17.04 6.07 24.01
CA THR A 348 16.00 5.42 24.82
C THR A 348 15.49 4.15 24.14
N LEU A 349 14.70 3.38 24.86
CA LEU A 349 13.98 2.23 24.33
C LEU A 349 12.94 2.60 23.26
N ALA A 350 12.32 3.78 23.38
CA ALA A 350 11.42 4.31 22.37
C ALA A 350 12.17 4.66 21.07
N ASP A 351 13.33 5.34 21.16
CA ASP A 351 14.13 5.69 19.98
C ASP A 351 14.60 4.43 19.25
N LYS A 352 15.13 3.44 19.99
CA LYS A 352 15.58 2.16 19.42
C LYS A 352 14.48 1.39 18.71
N ARG A 353 13.24 1.43 19.23
CA ARG A 353 12.08 0.83 18.58
C ARG A 353 11.74 1.54 17.27
N SER A 354 11.76 2.87 17.26
CA SER A 354 11.52 3.67 16.05
C SER A 354 12.62 3.47 14.99
N GLU A 355 13.89 3.41 15.39
CA GLU A 355 14.99 3.02 14.49
C GLU A 355 14.76 1.61 13.91
N ALA A 356 14.49 0.61 14.76
CA ALA A 356 14.25 -0.77 14.31
C ALA A 356 13.05 -0.89 13.35
N GLN A 357 11.95 -0.18 13.61
CA GLN A 357 10.77 -0.17 12.74
C GLN A 357 11.08 0.48 11.39
N ALA A 358 11.73 1.64 11.38
CA ALA A 358 12.08 2.36 10.15
C ALA A 358 13.12 1.58 9.31
N LEU A 359 14.16 1.00 9.94
CA LEU A 359 15.11 0.12 9.25
C LEU A 359 14.46 -1.15 8.70
N THR A 360 13.55 -1.78 9.46
CA THR A 360 12.81 -2.96 8.99
C THR A 360 11.96 -2.63 7.77
N LYS A 361 11.29 -1.47 7.77
CA LYS A 361 10.49 -0.97 6.64
C LYS A 361 11.38 -0.63 5.44
N PHE A 362 12.54 0.01 5.63
CA PHE A 362 13.52 0.25 4.56
C PHE A 362 14.01 -1.06 3.92
N VAL A 363 14.54 -1.99 4.71
CA VAL A 363 15.07 -3.28 4.23
C VAL A 363 13.97 -4.13 3.57
N SER A 364 12.70 -3.96 3.95
CA SER A 364 11.59 -4.66 3.28
C SER A 364 11.48 -4.37 1.77
N TYR A 365 11.95 -3.21 1.30
CA TYR A 365 11.99 -2.82 -0.11
C TYR A 365 13.19 -3.39 -0.89
N GLU A 366 14.13 -4.07 -0.24
CA GLU A 366 15.21 -4.79 -0.95
C GLU A 366 14.66 -5.92 -1.83
N LYS A 367 13.54 -6.52 -1.39
CA LYS A 367 12.80 -7.53 -2.14
C LYS A 367 12.41 -7.02 -3.53
N ASP A 368 12.54 -7.91 -4.51
CA ASP A 368 12.25 -7.65 -5.93
C ASP A 368 13.02 -6.46 -6.54
N GLY A 369 14.11 -6.01 -5.90
CA GLY A 369 14.95 -4.91 -6.36
C GLY A 369 14.32 -3.52 -6.15
N GLY A 370 13.30 -3.40 -5.30
CA GLY A 370 12.51 -2.17 -5.09
C GLY A 370 13.31 -0.93 -4.68
N LEU A 371 14.52 -1.10 -4.14
CA LEU A 371 15.46 -0.02 -3.81
C LEU A 371 16.30 0.49 -5.00
N LEU A 372 16.61 -0.36 -5.99
CA LEU A 372 17.57 -0.05 -7.07
C LEU A 372 17.18 1.22 -7.85
N LYS A 373 15.87 1.41 -8.06
CA LYS A 373 15.27 2.56 -8.75
C LYS A 373 15.46 3.92 -8.04
N TYR A 374 16.04 3.96 -6.84
CA TYR A 374 16.30 5.20 -6.10
C TYR A 374 17.79 5.55 -5.99
N PHE A 375 18.69 4.79 -6.63
CA PHE A 375 20.13 5.00 -6.52
C PHE A 375 20.82 4.97 -7.89
N VAL A 376 21.71 5.93 -8.15
CA VAL A 376 22.64 5.89 -9.29
C VAL A 376 23.92 5.17 -8.86
N ASP A 377 24.51 5.56 -7.74
CA ASP A 377 25.62 4.88 -7.10
C ASP A 377 25.14 3.66 -6.30
N GLN A 378 25.21 2.48 -6.93
CA GLN A 378 24.83 1.21 -6.31
C GLN A 378 25.74 0.83 -5.12
N THR A 379 26.94 1.40 -5.00
CA THR A 379 27.79 1.18 -3.80
C THR A 379 27.20 1.89 -2.59
N GLN A 380 26.60 3.07 -2.77
CA GLN A 380 25.91 3.78 -1.69
C GLN A 380 24.64 3.04 -1.21
N LEU A 381 23.94 2.33 -2.10
CA LEU A 381 22.82 1.45 -1.70
C LEU A 381 23.30 0.26 -0.86
N ALA A 382 24.40 -0.39 -1.27
CA ALA A 382 25.00 -1.48 -0.47
C ALA A 382 25.42 -0.98 0.93
N ASP A 383 26.07 0.18 0.99
CA ASP A 383 26.42 0.87 2.24
C ASP A 383 25.20 1.10 3.15
N TRP A 384 24.07 1.54 2.59
CA TRP A 384 22.83 1.76 3.35
C TRP A 384 22.21 0.44 3.85
N LEU A 385 22.21 -0.61 3.02
CA LEU A 385 21.69 -1.93 3.38
C LEU A 385 22.51 -2.60 4.48
N ASP A 386 23.84 -2.61 4.37
CA ASP A 386 24.69 -3.27 5.36
C ASP A 386 24.75 -2.50 6.68
N ARG A 387 24.70 -1.16 6.66
CA ARG A 387 24.46 -0.35 7.88
C ARG A 387 23.10 -0.69 8.52
N SER A 388 22.04 -0.82 7.71
CA SER A 388 20.69 -1.15 8.21
C SER A 388 20.67 -2.53 8.87
N ARG A 389 21.28 -3.54 8.23
CA ARG A 389 21.40 -4.91 8.77
C ARG A 389 22.24 -4.93 10.05
N SER A 390 23.36 -4.22 10.08
CA SER A 390 24.24 -4.11 11.25
C SER A 390 23.53 -3.46 12.43
N ARG A 391 22.82 -2.33 12.22
CA ARG A 391 22.02 -1.69 13.27
C ARG A 391 20.85 -2.56 13.72
N LEU A 392 20.11 -3.21 12.81
CA LEU A 392 19.05 -4.17 13.19
C LEU A 392 19.59 -5.32 14.05
N ALA A 393 20.77 -5.87 13.73
CA ALA A 393 21.41 -6.91 14.53
C ALA A 393 21.88 -6.39 15.90
N ALA A 394 22.38 -5.15 15.99
CA ALA A 394 22.81 -4.52 17.25
C ALA A 394 21.63 -4.09 18.14
N LEU A 395 20.48 -3.75 17.54
CA LEU A 395 19.22 -3.50 18.24
C LEU A 395 18.60 -4.83 18.73
N GLY A 396 18.73 -5.91 17.95
CA GLY A 396 18.34 -7.27 18.35
C GLY A 396 16.88 -7.35 18.78
N ASP A 397 16.62 -7.98 19.92
CA ASP A 397 15.27 -8.18 20.47
C ASP A 397 14.62 -6.89 21.05
N VAL A 398 15.08 -5.69 20.69
CA VAL A 398 14.49 -4.41 21.14
C VAL A 398 13.12 -4.11 20.47
N LEU A 399 12.49 -5.13 19.90
CA LEU A 399 11.06 -5.17 19.56
C LEU A 399 10.23 -6.06 20.51
N ASP A 400 10.83 -6.91 21.35
CA ASP A 400 10.15 -7.82 22.31
C ASP A 400 9.49 -7.05 23.47
N PRO A 401 8.14 -6.91 23.51
CA PRO A 401 7.46 -6.08 24.50
C PRO A 401 7.79 -6.42 25.96
N ALA A 402 8.15 -7.68 26.25
CA ALA A 402 8.47 -8.12 27.61
C ALA A 402 9.71 -7.42 28.20
N ARG A 403 10.67 -6.98 27.37
CA ARG A 403 11.88 -6.27 27.83
C ARG A 403 11.66 -4.79 28.15
N PHE A 404 10.45 -4.27 27.97
CA PHE A 404 10.09 -2.86 28.17
C PHE A 404 9.21 -2.61 29.38
N VAL A 405 8.83 -3.67 30.10
CA VAL A 405 8.01 -3.57 31.31
C VAL A 405 8.95 -3.42 32.52
N PRO A 406 8.76 -2.40 33.37
CA PRO A 406 9.49 -2.32 34.64
C PRO A 406 9.09 -3.49 35.55
N SER A 407 10.03 -4.03 36.31
CA SER A 407 9.73 -5.08 37.30
C SER A 407 9.60 -4.50 38.70
N LEU A 408 8.79 -5.16 39.52
CA LEU A 408 8.55 -4.78 40.91
C LEU A 408 8.99 -5.93 41.83
N THR A 409 9.90 -5.62 42.76
CA THR A 409 10.37 -6.53 43.80
C THR A 409 9.72 -6.14 45.13
N PRO A 410 8.65 -6.82 45.58
CA PRO A 410 8.03 -6.58 46.87
C PRO A 410 8.85 -7.21 48.00
N MET A 411 9.11 -6.46 49.07
CA MET A 411 9.75 -6.93 50.30
C MET A 411 8.86 -6.63 51.50
N ARG A 412 8.40 -7.66 52.20
CA ARG A 412 7.62 -7.50 53.44
C ARG A 412 8.55 -7.07 54.58
N SER A 413 8.10 -6.10 55.38
CA SER A 413 8.73 -5.69 56.64
C SER A 413 7.72 -5.77 57.79
N ASN A 414 8.12 -5.42 59.01
CA ASN A 414 7.18 -5.22 60.12
C ASN A 414 6.40 -3.89 60.05
N GLN A 415 6.69 -3.02 59.08
CA GLN A 415 6.00 -1.73 58.88
C GLN A 415 5.04 -1.73 57.67
N GLY A 416 5.20 -2.67 56.73
CA GLY A 416 4.42 -2.71 55.50
C GLY A 416 5.05 -3.56 54.41
N TRP A 417 4.93 -3.09 53.17
CA TRP A 417 5.58 -3.62 51.98
C TRP A 417 6.47 -2.55 51.35
N SER A 418 7.77 -2.77 51.34
CA SER A 418 8.69 -1.95 50.57
C SER A 418 8.73 -2.46 49.13
N MET A 419 8.35 -1.61 48.18
CA MET A 419 8.23 -1.93 46.76
C MET A 419 9.43 -1.34 46.02
N THR A 420 10.33 -2.20 45.52
CA THR A 420 11.49 -1.75 44.72
C THR A 420 11.22 -1.92 43.23
N ILE A 421 11.30 -0.84 42.47
CA ILE A 421 11.10 -0.76 41.02
C ILE A 421 12.45 -0.93 40.32
N SER A 422 12.52 -1.81 39.33
CA SER A 422 13.63 -1.88 38.37
C SER A 422 13.14 -1.46 36.98
N LEU A 423 13.76 -0.46 36.39
CA LEU A 423 13.41 0.04 35.06
C LEU A 423 14.26 -0.61 33.95
N PRO A 424 13.71 -0.79 32.74
CA PRO A 424 14.46 -1.32 31.60
C PRO A 424 15.44 -0.29 30.99
N GLU A 425 15.31 1.00 31.34
CA GLU A 425 16.20 2.09 30.95
C GLU A 425 16.32 3.16 32.05
N PRO A 426 17.30 4.08 31.98
CA PRO A 426 17.38 5.20 32.91
C PRO A 426 16.20 6.16 32.75
N ALA A 427 15.70 6.66 33.87
CA ALA A 427 14.61 7.63 33.92
C ALA A 427 15.00 8.88 34.72
N THR A 428 14.22 9.94 34.56
CA THR A 428 14.39 11.22 35.27
C THR A 428 13.29 11.50 36.29
N ALA A 429 12.16 10.78 36.20
CA ALA A 429 11.11 10.72 37.21
C ALA A 429 10.41 9.34 37.15
N ILE A 430 9.85 8.90 38.27
CA ILE A 430 9.04 7.67 38.38
C ILE A 430 7.77 8.01 39.14
N SER A 431 6.63 7.54 38.64
CA SER A 431 5.33 7.66 39.30
C SER A 431 4.62 6.30 39.35
N TRP A 432 3.83 6.07 40.38
CA TRP A 432 3.08 4.83 40.57
C TRP A 432 1.63 5.10 40.99
N ARG A 433 0.75 4.12 40.83
CA ARG A 433 -0.64 4.16 41.30
C ARG A 433 -1.09 2.78 41.77
N LEU A 434 -1.86 2.75 42.86
CA LEU A 434 -2.54 1.55 43.33
C LEU A 434 -3.88 1.38 42.60
N GLY A 435 -4.07 0.25 41.92
CA GLY A 435 -5.27 -0.05 41.14
C GLY A 435 -5.41 0.77 39.85
N ASP A 436 -6.56 0.57 39.19
CA ASP A 436 -6.78 0.99 37.80
C ASP A 436 -7.31 2.44 37.68
N THR A 437 -7.66 3.07 38.81
CA THR A 437 -8.30 4.40 38.87
C THR A 437 -7.63 5.32 39.89
N GLY A 438 -7.56 6.62 39.57
CA GLY A 438 -6.98 7.65 40.45
C GLY A 438 -5.75 8.32 39.85
N PRO A 439 -5.18 9.34 40.55
CA PRO A 439 -3.95 10.00 40.16
C PRO A 439 -2.74 9.09 40.35
N PHE A 440 -1.62 9.44 39.70
CA PHE A 440 -0.31 8.87 40.00
C PHE A 440 0.39 9.66 41.10
N THR A 441 1.18 8.97 41.92
CA THR A 441 2.04 9.50 42.97
C THR A 441 3.49 9.40 42.51
N ASP A 442 4.23 10.51 42.48
CA ASP A 442 5.67 10.48 42.20
C ASP A 442 6.45 9.89 43.39
N THR A 443 7.50 9.12 43.12
CA THR A 443 8.37 8.54 44.19
C THR A 443 9.35 9.57 44.79
N GLY A 444 9.50 10.73 44.14
CA GLY A 444 10.44 11.80 44.49
C GLY A 444 11.89 11.53 44.03
N PRO A 445 12.80 12.51 44.15
CA PRO A 445 14.22 12.31 43.89
C PRO A 445 14.97 11.81 45.12
N LEU A 446 16.05 11.05 44.91
CA LEU A 446 17.07 10.77 45.93
C LEU A 446 18.06 11.92 46.05
N ALA A 447 18.77 11.99 47.18
CA ALA A 447 19.90 12.90 47.40
C ALA A 447 21.20 12.47 46.66
N LEU A 448 21.07 11.71 45.57
CA LEU A 448 22.15 11.17 44.74
C LEU A 448 21.83 11.47 43.28
N ASN A 449 22.85 11.84 42.49
CA ASN A 449 22.69 11.96 41.05
C ASN A 449 22.90 10.60 40.38
N ASP A 450 22.09 10.31 39.37
CA ASP A 450 22.30 9.16 38.48
C ASP A 450 23.52 9.41 37.58
N GLN A 451 24.43 8.45 37.55
CA GLN A 451 25.73 8.58 36.85
C GLN A 451 25.60 8.59 35.32
N ARG A 452 24.46 8.15 34.77
CA ARG A 452 24.21 8.04 33.32
C ARG A 452 23.57 9.30 32.74
N THR A 453 22.83 10.04 33.57
CA THR A 453 22.08 11.25 33.19
C THR A 453 22.65 12.53 33.78
N GLY A 454 23.44 12.45 34.86
CA GLY A 454 23.95 13.60 35.62
C GLY A 454 22.89 14.34 36.45
N LYS A 455 21.63 13.90 36.40
CA LYS A 455 20.47 14.50 37.08
C LYS A 455 20.23 13.80 38.45
N PRO A 456 19.46 14.39 39.37
CA PRO A 456 18.99 13.69 40.57
C PRO A 456 18.31 12.37 40.19
N MET A 457 18.70 11.28 40.84
CA MET A 457 18.17 9.95 40.58
C MET A 457 16.72 9.87 41.09
N PRO A 458 15.74 9.41 40.28
CA PRO A 458 14.41 9.16 40.80
C PRO A 458 14.46 8.02 41.82
N ASN A 459 13.71 8.16 42.91
CA ASN A 459 13.63 7.16 43.96
C ASN A 459 13.01 5.86 43.38
N PRO A 460 13.73 4.73 43.39
CA PRO A 460 13.23 3.47 42.86
C PRO A 460 12.30 2.75 43.83
N SER A 461 11.93 3.31 44.99
CA SER A 461 11.02 2.64 45.93
C SER A 461 9.85 3.48 46.45
N PHE A 462 8.81 2.78 46.89
CA PHE A 462 7.68 3.30 47.63
C PHE A 462 7.18 2.25 48.63
N GLU A 463 6.42 2.68 49.64
CA GLU A 463 5.87 1.77 50.66
C GLU A 463 4.35 1.60 50.49
N LEU A 464 3.84 0.39 50.73
CA LEU A 464 2.40 0.10 50.85
C LEU A 464 2.05 -0.43 52.25
N PRO A 465 0.82 -0.19 52.76
CA PRO A 465 0.32 -0.82 53.98
C PRO A 465 0.36 -2.35 53.90
N ASP A 466 0.57 -3.00 55.05
CA ASP A 466 0.53 -4.46 55.18
C ASP A 466 -0.80 -5.08 54.74
N SER A 467 -1.89 -4.36 55.01
CA SER A 467 -3.29 -4.64 54.70
C SER A 467 -3.66 -4.45 53.22
N THR A 468 -2.67 -4.18 52.34
CA THR A 468 -2.89 -4.10 50.89
C THR A 468 -3.31 -5.46 50.33
N ALA A 469 -4.58 -5.57 49.95
CA ALA A 469 -5.13 -6.74 49.27
C ALA A 469 -4.54 -6.90 47.85
N ALA A 470 -4.67 -8.11 47.28
CA ALA A 470 -4.18 -8.41 45.93
C ALA A 470 -4.81 -7.48 44.88
N THR A 471 -3.98 -6.74 44.14
CA THR A 471 -4.41 -5.63 43.27
C THR A 471 -3.49 -5.46 42.04
N THR A 472 -3.72 -4.43 41.25
CA THR A 472 -2.82 -3.91 40.21
C THR A 472 -1.96 -2.78 40.80
N ILE A 473 -0.71 -2.66 40.35
CA ILE A 473 0.15 -1.51 40.58
C ILE A 473 0.57 -0.98 39.21
N ALA A 474 0.09 0.21 38.84
CA ALA A 474 0.46 0.86 37.60
C ALA A 474 1.76 1.66 37.82
N ILE A 475 2.80 1.40 37.03
CA ILE A 475 4.06 2.16 37.05
C ILE A 475 4.16 3.01 35.78
N LYS A 476 4.66 4.23 35.87
CA LYS A 476 5.12 5.04 34.74
C LYS A 476 6.43 5.72 35.05
N TYR A 477 7.19 6.10 34.02
CA TYR A 477 8.44 6.83 34.18
C TYR A 477 8.64 7.86 33.07
N ILE A 478 9.50 8.84 33.32
CA ILE A 478 9.93 9.83 32.31
C ILE A 478 11.32 9.45 31.82
N ASP A 479 11.47 9.18 30.52
CA ASP A 479 12.73 8.77 29.89
C ASP A 479 13.81 9.88 29.97
N ILE A 480 15.04 9.59 29.54
CA ILE A 480 16.14 10.58 29.54
C ILE A 480 15.90 11.78 28.61
N ARG A 481 14.93 11.68 27.68
CA ARG A 481 14.51 12.73 26.73
C ARG A 481 13.31 13.54 27.20
N GLY A 482 12.68 13.16 28.32
CA GLY A 482 11.51 13.86 28.88
C GLY A 482 10.16 13.34 28.38
N ARG A 483 10.10 12.15 27.74
CA ARG A 483 8.83 11.52 27.34
C ARG A 483 8.32 10.56 28.40
N GLU A 484 7.01 10.45 28.54
CA GLU A 484 6.36 9.50 29.44
C GLU A 484 6.31 8.09 28.81
N ALA A 485 6.67 7.09 29.62
CA ALA A 485 6.59 5.68 29.29
C ALA A 485 5.69 4.95 30.29
N GLY A 486 4.77 4.14 29.77
CA GLY A 486 3.70 3.49 30.52
C GLY A 486 2.32 4.12 30.27
N PRO A 487 1.33 3.90 31.15
CA PRO A 487 1.43 3.08 32.36
C PRO A 487 1.67 1.59 32.07
N PHE A 488 2.34 0.92 32.99
CA PHE A 488 2.62 -0.52 32.99
C PHE A 488 1.93 -1.15 34.19
N ASP A 489 0.90 -1.96 33.93
CA ASP A 489 0.07 -2.57 34.98
C ASP A 489 0.69 -3.88 35.49
N ILE A 490 1.23 -3.85 36.70
CA ILE A 490 1.90 -4.98 37.36
C ILE A 490 0.95 -5.60 38.39
N ARG A 491 0.65 -6.90 38.27
CA ARG A 491 -0.21 -7.61 39.23
C ARG A 491 0.56 -7.88 40.54
N PHE A 492 0.07 -7.35 41.66
CA PHE A 492 0.62 -7.59 42.99
C PHE A 492 -0.28 -8.51 43.83
N ASP A 493 0.25 -9.66 44.24
CA ASP A 493 -0.40 -10.59 45.17
C ASP A 493 0.45 -10.70 46.45
N PRO A 494 -0.06 -10.27 47.62
CA PRO A 494 0.72 -10.20 48.86
C PRO A 494 1.09 -11.58 49.41
N ASP A 495 0.24 -12.59 49.25
CA ASP A 495 0.51 -13.93 49.78
C ASP A 495 1.54 -14.66 48.90
N ALA A 496 1.47 -14.50 47.58
CA ALA A 496 2.48 -15.03 46.67
C ALA A 496 3.83 -14.28 46.83
N ALA A 497 3.79 -12.95 46.96
CA ALA A 497 4.98 -12.13 47.21
C ALA A 497 5.68 -12.50 48.53
N LEU A 498 4.93 -12.74 49.61
CA LEU A 498 5.48 -13.14 50.90
C LEU A 498 6.19 -14.49 50.81
N GLN A 499 5.57 -15.46 50.13
CA GLN A 499 6.16 -16.78 49.89
C GLN A 499 7.44 -16.68 49.04
N GLN A 500 7.42 -15.89 47.97
CA GLN A 500 8.58 -15.71 47.09
C GLN A 500 9.75 -14.99 47.79
N GLY A 501 9.49 -13.90 48.52
CA GLY A 501 10.51 -13.15 49.25
C GLY A 501 11.14 -14.00 50.37
N ASN A 502 10.32 -14.67 51.18
CA ASN A 502 10.83 -15.57 52.22
C ASN A 502 11.63 -16.75 51.63
N LYS A 503 11.24 -17.29 50.46
CA LYS A 503 12.01 -18.31 49.75
C LYS A 503 13.39 -17.81 49.32
N GLN A 504 13.45 -16.61 48.72
CA GLN A 504 14.72 -15.99 48.31
C GLN A 504 15.66 -15.80 49.50
N ILE A 505 15.15 -15.34 50.64
CA ILE A 505 15.93 -15.17 51.88
C ILE A 505 16.41 -16.53 52.42
N LEU A 506 15.58 -17.57 52.36
CA LEU A 506 15.98 -18.94 52.74
C LEU A 506 17.09 -19.48 51.82
N ASP A 507 16.94 -19.42 50.50
CA ASP A 507 17.93 -19.94 49.54
C ASP A 507 19.26 -19.14 49.59
N GLN A 508 19.20 -17.82 49.79
CA GLN A 508 20.37 -16.95 49.90
C GLN A 508 21.15 -17.19 51.21
N PHE A 509 20.45 -17.18 52.36
CA PHE A 509 21.05 -17.31 53.69
C PHE A 509 21.00 -18.73 54.23
N TRP A 510 21.13 -19.73 53.35
CA TRP A 510 21.02 -21.15 53.70
C TRP A 510 22.00 -21.59 54.79
N THR A 511 23.17 -20.97 54.89
CA THR A 511 24.17 -21.24 55.94
C THR A 511 23.66 -20.90 57.35
N SER A 512 22.60 -20.10 57.48
CA SER A 512 21.98 -19.70 58.74
C SER A 512 20.72 -20.50 59.11
N TRP A 513 20.31 -21.50 58.31
CA TRP A 513 19.15 -22.33 58.62
C TRP A 513 19.30 -23.10 59.93
N ILE A 514 20.48 -23.67 60.17
CA ILE A 514 20.78 -24.53 61.33
C ILE A 514 22.04 -24.02 62.02
N ALA A 515 21.95 -23.80 63.33
CA ALA A 515 23.10 -23.52 64.18
C ALA A 515 23.19 -24.55 65.31
N PHE A 516 24.36 -25.18 65.47
CA PHE A 516 24.67 -25.95 66.68
C PHE A 516 25.08 -24.99 67.80
N ASP A 517 24.74 -25.29 69.05
CA ASP A 517 25.18 -24.47 70.17
C ASP A 517 26.71 -24.48 70.35
N ALA A 518 27.26 -23.29 70.55
CA ALA A 518 28.66 -23.03 70.91
C ALA A 518 28.84 -22.50 72.34
N SER A 519 27.75 -22.29 73.10
CA SER A 519 27.77 -21.66 74.43
C SER A 519 28.00 -22.62 75.60
N GLY A 520 28.10 -23.93 75.34
CA GLY A 520 28.31 -24.97 76.35
C GLY A 520 27.03 -25.65 76.84
N ASN A 521 25.87 -25.32 76.27
CA ASN A 521 24.63 -26.08 76.42
C ASN A 521 24.66 -27.29 75.48
N HIS A 522 25.57 -28.22 75.77
CA HIS A 522 25.91 -29.36 74.92
C HIS A 522 24.67 -30.07 74.34
N GLY A 523 24.58 -30.02 73.01
CA GLY A 523 23.57 -30.72 72.22
C GLY A 523 22.34 -29.90 71.82
N LEU A 524 22.29 -28.57 71.90
CA LEU A 524 21.19 -27.82 71.26
C LEU A 524 21.44 -27.56 69.76
N VAL A 525 20.36 -27.63 68.97
CA VAL A 525 20.31 -27.29 67.55
C VAL A 525 19.20 -26.27 67.33
N TYR A 526 19.56 -25.05 66.93
CA TYR A 526 18.65 -23.94 66.64
C TYR A 526 18.27 -23.89 65.16
N PHE A 527 17.02 -23.51 64.88
CA PHE A 527 16.48 -23.33 63.53
C PHE A 527 15.62 -22.05 63.40
N THR A 528 15.87 -21.07 64.27
CA THR A 528 15.16 -19.79 64.41
C THR A 528 14.98 -19.04 63.08
N GLN A 529 16.00 -19.02 62.22
CA GLN A 529 15.93 -18.34 60.91
C GLN A 529 14.86 -18.97 60.02
N MET A 530 14.77 -20.31 59.97
CA MET A 530 13.76 -21.02 59.19
C MET A 530 12.34 -20.72 59.68
N LEU A 531 12.17 -20.51 61.00
CA LEU A 531 10.90 -20.18 61.62
C LEU A 531 10.43 -18.75 61.28
N SER A 532 11.33 -17.76 61.28
CA SER A 532 10.99 -16.41 60.84
C SER A 532 10.60 -16.36 59.36
N TYR A 533 11.23 -17.15 58.49
CA TYR A 533 10.90 -17.18 57.06
C TYR A 533 9.91 -18.31 56.67
N ARG A 534 9.26 -18.95 57.65
CA ARG A 534 8.45 -20.19 57.47
C ARG A 534 7.31 -20.10 56.45
N CYS A 535 6.81 -18.91 56.12
CA CYS A 535 5.72 -18.77 55.15
C CYS A 535 6.04 -19.32 53.75
N ALA A 536 7.32 -19.45 53.37
CA ALA A 536 7.72 -20.12 52.14
C ALA A 536 7.81 -21.66 52.25
N ILE A 537 7.77 -22.22 53.47
CA ILE A 537 8.11 -23.60 53.77
C ILE A 537 6.84 -24.46 53.80
N LYS A 538 6.88 -25.60 53.09
CA LYS A 538 5.84 -26.63 53.10
C LYS A 538 6.22 -27.83 53.96
N GLU A 539 7.47 -28.27 53.89
CA GLU A 539 8.03 -29.34 54.72
C GLU A 539 9.54 -29.15 54.84
N VAL A 540 10.13 -29.48 56.00
CA VAL A 540 11.59 -29.59 56.15
C VAL A 540 11.94 -31.03 56.50
N ARG A 541 12.73 -31.68 55.65
CA ARG A 541 13.28 -33.02 55.89
C ARG A 541 14.69 -32.90 56.43
N TYR A 542 15.07 -33.73 57.39
CA TYR A 542 16.41 -33.75 57.93
C TYR A 542 16.90 -35.13 58.36
N SER A 543 18.19 -35.23 58.63
CA SER A 543 18.87 -36.40 59.16
C SER A 543 20.08 -35.99 60.00
N LEU A 544 20.52 -36.87 60.90
CA LEU A 544 21.68 -36.63 61.79
C LEU A 544 22.76 -37.69 61.50
N ASN A 545 24.01 -37.25 61.30
CA ASN A 545 25.16 -38.10 60.94
C ASN A 545 24.99 -38.96 59.66
N GLY A 546 24.06 -38.64 58.76
CA GLY A 546 23.79 -39.43 57.56
C GLY A 546 23.03 -38.66 56.49
N ALA A 547 23.02 -39.18 55.26
CA ALA A 547 22.46 -38.50 54.08
C ALA A 547 20.99 -38.83 53.75
N VAL A 548 20.41 -39.83 54.40
CA VAL A 548 19.00 -40.24 54.17
C VAL A 548 18.08 -39.40 55.06
N LEU A 549 17.30 -38.50 54.47
CA LEU A 549 16.47 -37.49 55.16
C LEU A 549 15.18 -38.08 55.78
N ASP A 550 15.39 -38.98 56.75
CA ASP A 550 14.38 -39.83 57.39
C ASP A 550 13.39 -39.05 58.26
N LYS A 551 13.80 -37.92 58.85
CA LYS A 551 13.01 -37.14 59.81
C LYS A 551 12.36 -35.92 59.16
N ALA A 552 11.28 -35.46 59.77
CA ALA A 552 10.66 -34.16 59.48
C ALA A 552 10.90 -33.22 60.67
N LEU A 553 11.31 -31.99 60.38
CA LEU A 553 11.43 -30.93 61.38
C LEU A 553 10.08 -30.21 61.47
N ALA A 554 9.50 -30.15 62.68
CA ALA A 554 8.23 -29.49 62.90
C ALA A 554 8.34 -27.99 62.59
N MET A 555 7.31 -27.44 61.94
CA MET A 555 7.16 -26.01 61.69
C MET A 555 5.72 -25.61 62.04
N PRO A 556 5.51 -24.48 62.76
CA PRO A 556 4.18 -23.94 62.97
C PRO A 556 3.63 -23.33 61.66
N PRO A 557 2.31 -23.12 61.54
CA PRO A 557 1.74 -22.49 60.35
C PRO A 557 2.28 -21.07 60.12
N CYS A 558 2.24 -20.63 58.87
CA CYS A 558 2.44 -19.22 58.51
C CYS A 558 1.36 -18.35 59.14
N ASN A 559 1.74 -17.17 59.65
CA ASN A 559 0.82 -16.08 59.95
C ASN A 559 1.13 -14.94 58.97
N ALA A 560 0.33 -14.76 57.92
CA ALA A 560 0.62 -13.76 56.89
C ALA A 560 0.62 -12.30 57.43
N LYS A 561 -0.09 -12.04 58.53
CA LYS A 561 -0.14 -10.72 59.18
C LYS A 561 1.16 -10.40 59.90
N ASP A 562 1.64 -11.32 60.72
CA ASP A 562 2.93 -11.27 61.39
C ASP A 562 3.76 -12.53 61.05
N PRO A 563 4.46 -12.52 59.90
CA PRO A 563 5.15 -13.71 59.39
C PRO A 563 6.46 -13.99 60.12
N TYR A 564 7.07 -12.98 60.73
CA TYR A 564 8.41 -13.06 61.31
C TYR A 564 8.39 -13.43 62.79
N ALA A 565 7.30 -13.16 63.52
CA ALA A 565 7.11 -13.65 64.89
C ALA A 565 7.05 -15.18 64.95
N ILE A 566 7.71 -15.74 65.97
CA ILE A 566 7.66 -17.16 66.34
C ILE A 566 6.59 -17.31 67.43
N PRO A 567 5.68 -18.29 67.35
CA PRO A 567 4.66 -18.51 68.39
C PRO A 567 5.28 -18.78 69.77
N ASP A 568 4.69 -18.23 70.84
CA ASP A 568 5.21 -18.35 72.22
C ASP A 568 5.26 -19.80 72.74
N ASP A 569 4.43 -20.69 72.17
CA ASP A 569 4.38 -22.12 72.49
C ASP A 569 5.40 -22.95 71.68
N PHE A 570 6.07 -22.36 70.69
CA PHE A 570 6.95 -23.07 69.77
C PHE A 570 8.45 -22.86 70.09
N GLN A 571 9.15 -23.94 70.47
CA GLN A 571 10.59 -23.88 70.76
C GLN A 571 11.42 -23.83 69.47
N PRO A 572 12.27 -22.79 69.25
CA PRO A 572 13.06 -22.65 68.03
C PRO A 572 14.34 -23.50 68.00
N TYR A 573 14.41 -24.52 68.85
CA TYR A 573 15.53 -25.44 68.99
C TYR A 573 15.07 -26.81 69.48
N PHE A 574 15.89 -27.84 69.27
CA PHE A 574 15.71 -29.17 69.88
C PHE A 574 17.06 -29.72 70.37
N LYS A 575 17.01 -30.74 71.25
CA LYS A 575 18.20 -31.39 71.79
C LYS A 575 18.60 -32.62 70.98
N VAL A 576 19.91 -32.76 70.74
CA VAL A 576 20.59 -33.91 70.13
C VAL A 576 21.62 -34.51 71.09
N ALA A 577 22.04 -35.75 70.82
CA ALA A 577 23.10 -36.40 71.57
C ALA A 577 24.51 -35.90 71.16
N ASP A 578 25.50 -36.05 72.05
CA ASP A 578 26.89 -35.65 71.76
C ASP A 578 27.61 -36.50 70.71
N SER A 579 27.01 -37.62 70.30
CA SER A 579 27.42 -38.38 69.12
C SER A 579 27.08 -37.68 67.79
N VAL A 580 26.24 -36.64 67.78
CA VAL A 580 25.84 -35.90 66.57
C VAL A 580 26.92 -34.88 66.18
N LYS A 581 27.49 -35.08 65.00
CA LYS A 581 28.56 -34.31 64.36
C LYS A 581 28.08 -33.49 63.16
N SER A 582 27.03 -33.95 62.46
CA SER A 582 26.40 -33.17 61.39
C SER A 582 24.90 -33.41 61.27
N MET A 583 24.22 -32.47 60.63
CA MET A 583 22.81 -32.52 60.28
C MET A 583 22.66 -32.17 58.80
N SER A 584 22.00 -33.03 58.02
CA SER A 584 21.63 -32.72 56.63
C SER A 584 20.18 -32.26 56.58
N VAL A 585 19.87 -31.26 55.77
CA VAL A 585 18.52 -30.66 55.67
C VAL A 585 18.14 -30.43 54.20
N GLN A 586 16.87 -30.64 53.87
CA GLN A 586 16.23 -30.17 52.65
C GLN A 586 14.90 -29.48 52.96
N VAL A 587 14.67 -28.33 52.35
CA VAL A 587 13.38 -27.63 52.37
C VAL A 587 12.58 -28.04 51.13
N THR A 588 11.30 -28.33 51.32
CA THR A 588 10.28 -28.29 50.27
C THR A 588 9.49 -27.02 50.45
N TYR A 589 9.41 -26.19 49.41
CA TYR A 589 8.75 -24.89 49.43
C TYR A 589 7.25 -25.01 49.12
N THR A 590 6.47 -23.95 49.37
CA THR A 590 5.01 -23.92 49.10
C THR A 590 4.69 -24.10 47.62
N ASP A 591 5.52 -23.58 46.73
CA ASP A 591 5.47 -23.80 45.27
C ASP A 591 5.78 -25.24 44.83
N GLY A 592 6.12 -26.14 45.76
CA GLY A 592 6.45 -27.55 45.51
C GLY A 592 7.88 -27.80 45.06
N THR A 593 8.69 -26.77 44.82
CA THR A 593 10.13 -26.92 44.53
C THR A 593 10.89 -27.34 45.80
N LYS A 594 12.11 -27.86 45.62
CA LYS A 594 12.96 -28.33 46.71
C LYS A 594 14.33 -27.68 46.67
N SER A 595 14.88 -27.37 47.83
CA SER A 595 16.26 -26.93 47.96
C SER A 595 17.25 -28.06 47.61
N PRO A 596 18.51 -27.72 47.30
CA PRO A 596 19.61 -28.67 47.48
C PRO A 596 19.63 -29.21 48.92
N VAL A 597 20.16 -30.41 49.12
CA VAL A 597 20.47 -30.91 50.47
C VAL A 597 21.67 -30.12 50.99
N ARG A 598 21.55 -29.56 52.19
CA ARG A 598 22.61 -28.79 52.87
C ARG A 598 23.09 -29.56 54.10
N GLU A 599 24.41 -29.77 54.23
CA GLU A 599 25.01 -30.33 55.45
C GLU A 599 25.54 -29.21 56.35
N TYR A 600 25.15 -29.24 57.62
CA TYR A 600 25.63 -28.38 58.68
C TYR A 600 26.46 -29.22 59.65
N LYS A 601 27.66 -28.76 59.99
CA LYS A 601 28.57 -29.48 60.90
C LYS A 601 28.57 -28.81 62.26
N ARG A 602 28.54 -29.63 63.30
CA ARG A 602 28.85 -29.22 64.67
C ARG A 602 30.35 -28.92 64.71
N GLN A 603 30.70 -27.75 65.26
CA GLN A 603 32.07 -27.33 65.48
C GLN A 603 32.65 -27.99 66.74
#